data_AF-W0I615-F1
#
_entry.id   AF-W0I615-F1
#
_cell.length_a   1.000
_cell.length_b   1.000
_cell.length_c   1.000
_cell.angle_alpha   90.00
_cell.angle_beta   90.00
_cell.angle_gamma   90.00
#
_symmetry.space_group_name_H-M   'P 1'
#
loop_
_entity.id
_entity.type
_entity.pdbx_description
1 polymer ?
#
loop_
_entity_poly.entity_id
_entity_poly.type
_entity_poly.pdbx_seq_one_letter_code
_entity_poly.pdbx_strand_id
1 'polypeptide(L)'
;MVEGFESRVWEGLKKLEKFLEEEVIVLGKKINSILGKGPDLHFYLEVVEQTKCASPQRIVKLLEDRGFLNILYASLVSWGMHNFRFQNKGPKLKPFEEFSANLRTPKVLKSLEELAGHSVEEFMDVETTVTKLYRCLEPLDPIRTKTKIVGRSKLLHFLLPNLIMPVDWTHTMVHFHFGVTPKNEVERFIKVHRVLSEFVRNEECRQKMEELVRIDEKIGGWNQTIPKVIDNLIIYYCKKHQDKCR
;
A
#
# COMPACT_ATOMS: atom_id res chain seq x y z
N MET A 1 -16.38 -7.84 -20.76
CA MET A 1 -16.19 -8.64 -19.52
C MET A 1 -15.40 -7.84 -18.46
N VAL A 2 -15.80 -6.60 -18.17
CA VAL A 2 -14.99 -5.64 -17.39
C VAL A 2 -15.64 -5.32 -16.02
N GLU A 3 -16.97 -5.44 -15.91
CA GLU A 3 -17.76 -5.16 -14.69
C GLU A 3 -17.54 -6.15 -13.54
N GLY A 4 -16.96 -7.33 -13.79
CA GLY A 4 -16.84 -8.36 -12.74
C GLY A 4 -15.74 -8.09 -11.70
N PHE A 5 -14.68 -7.35 -12.02
CA PHE A 5 -13.54 -7.17 -11.09
C PHE A 5 -13.84 -6.13 -10.01
N GLU A 6 -14.33 -4.95 -10.40
CA GLU A 6 -14.67 -3.87 -9.45
C GLU A 6 -15.77 -4.32 -8.49
N SER A 7 -16.78 -5.06 -9.00
CA SER A 7 -17.80 -5.69 -8.16
C SER A 7 -17.20 -6.62 -7.10
N ARG A 8 -16.24 -7.49 -7.45
CA ARG A 8 -15.54 -8.35 -6.48
C ARG A 8 -14.72 -7.57 -5.45
N VAL A 9 -14.08 -6.48 -5.87
CA VAL A 9 -13.34 -5.61 -4.95
C VAL A 9 -14.32 -4.98 -3.96
N TRP A 10 -15.46 -4.47 -4.44
CA TRP A 10 -16.51 -3.88 -3.62
C TRP A 10 -17.10 -4.89 -2.63
N GLU A 11 -17.45 -6.10 -3.09
CA GLU A 11 -17.88 -7.20 -2.20
C GLU A 11 -16.82 -7.55 -1.15
N GLY A 12 -15.54 -7.54 -1.55
CA GLY A 12 -14.40 -7.72 -0.64
C GLY A 12 -14.36 -6.66 0.45
N LEU A 13 -14.58 -5.39 0.09
CA LEU A 13 -14.60 -4.27 1.04
C LEU A 13 -15.83 -4.31 1.95
N LYS A 14 -17.00 -4.66 1.42
CA LYS A 14 -18.23 -4.87 2.21
C LYS A 14 -18.06 -5.92 3.30
N LYS A 15 -17.22 -6.94 3.09
CA LYS A 15 -16.89 -7.92 4.14
C LYS A 15 -16.10 -7.31 5.30
N LEU A 16 -15.36 -6.21 5.06
CA LEU A 16 -14.56 -5.52 6.07
C LEU A 16 -15.41 -4.58 6.94
N GLU A 17 -16.51 -4.03 6.40
CA GLU A 17 -17.40 -3.11 7.14
C GLU A 17 -17.86 -3.69 8.48
N LYS A 18 -18.15 -5.00 8.51
CA LYS A 18 -18.55 -5.70 9.73
C LYS A 18 -17.54 -5.61 10.87
N PHE A 19 -16.25 -5.47 10.56
CA PHE A 19 -15.25 -5.27 11.61
C PHE A 19 -15.26 -3.84 12.14
N LEU A 20 -15.59 -2.88 11.29
CA LEU A 20 -15.73 -1.48 11.70
C LEU A 20 -16.95 -1.30 12.64
N GLU A 21 -17.89 -2.24 12.71
CA GLU A 21 -18.93 -2.24 13.74
C GLU A 21 -18.40 -2.57 15.15
N GLU A 22 -17.21 -3.20 15.26
CA GLU A 22 -16.58 -3.47 16.56
C GLU A 22 -16.07 -2.18 17.22
N GLU A 23 -15.96 -2.19 18.55
CA GLU A 23 -15.32 -1.10 19.28
C GLU A 23 -13.88 -0.88 18.78
N VAL A 24 -13.56 0.36 18.39
CA VAL A 24 -12.32 0.70 17.68
C VAL A 24 -11.06 0.29 18.46
N ILE A 25 -11.04 0.49 19.77
CA ILE A 25 -9.91 0.10 20.64
C ILE A 25 -9.70 -1.42 20.62
N VAL A 26 -10.79 -2.19 20.66
CA VAL A 26 -10.74 -3.65 20.64
C VAL A 26 -10.24 -4.15 19.28
N LEU A 27 -10.75 -3.57 18.20
CA LEU A 27 -10.31 -3.90 16.84
C LEU A 27 -8.84 -3.58 16.61
N GLY A 28 -8.39 -2.39 17.02
CA GLY A 28 -6.98 -1.97 16.92
C GLY A 28 -6.04 -2.93 17.65
N LYS A 29 -6.40 -3.38 18.85
CA LYS A 29 -5.63 -4.40 19.59
C LYS A 29 -5.55 -5.73 18.85
N LYS A 30 -6.66 -6.22 18.28
CA LYS A 30 -6.70 -7.48 17.52
C LYS A 30 -5.83 -7.42 16.27
N ILE A 31 -5.92 -6.32 15.51
CA ILE A 31 -5.10 -6.09 14.31
C ILE A 31 -3.62 -6.10 14.67
N ASN A 32 -3.20 -5.27 15.64
CA ASN A 32 -1.80 -5.16 16.05
C ASN A 32 -1.24 -6.47 16.61
N SER A 33 -2.05 -7.22 17.37
CA SER A 33 -1.65 -8.55 17.87
C SER A 33 -1.37 -9.54 16.74
N ILE A 34 -2.11 -9.46 15.63
CA ILE A 34 -1.98 -10.36 14.49
C ILE A 34 -0.80 -9.99 13.58
N LEU A 35 -0.49 -8.71 13.47
CA LEU A 35 0.61 -8.20 12.65
C LEU A 35 1.95 -8.27 13.39
N GLY A 36 1.94 -8.17 14.71
CA GLY A 36 3.14 -8.21 15.56
C GLY A 36 3.86 -6.86 15.63
N LYS A 37 5.06 -6.84 16.23
CA LYS A 37 5.87 -5.63 16.44
C LYS A 37 7.31 -5.82 15.96
N GLY A 38 7.47 -6.42 14.77
CA GLY A 38 8.78 -6.73 14.21
C GLY A 38 9.53 -5.51 13.67
N PRO A 39 10.73 -5.74 13.09
CA PRO A 39 11.50 -4.68 12.42
C PRO A 39 10.75 -4.03 11.26
N ASP A 40 9.82 -4.75 10.65
CA ASP A 40 8.92 -4.29 9.60
C ASP A 40 7.98 -3.16 10.06
N LEU A 41 7.50 -3.21 11.31
CA LEU A 41 6.74 -2.11 11.91
C LEU A 41 7.65 -0.90 12.17
N HIS A 42 8.83 -1.12 12.75
CA HIS A 42 9.76 -0.02 13.06
C HIS A 42 10.14 0.76 11.80
N PHE A 43 10.57 0.07 10.75
CA PHE A 43 10.91 0.70 9.47
C PHE A 43 9.71 1.29 8.75
N TYR A 44 8.50 0.76 9.00
CA TYR A 44 7.28 1.35 8.47
C TYR A 44 6.99 2.72 9.08
N LEU A 45 7.01 2.80 10.42
CA LEU A 45 6.78 4.05 11.15
C LEU A 45 7.79 5.12 10.74
N GLU A 46 9.08 4.77 10.69
CA GLU A 46 10.16 5.71 10.36
C GLU A 46 10.01 6.34 8.96
N VAL A 47 9.56 5.56 7.96
CA VAL A 47 9.34 6.07 6.61
C VAL A 47 8.04 6.87 6.53
N VAL A 48 6.95 6.34 7.09
CA VAL A 48 5.62 6.98 6.99
C VAL A 48 5.55 8.27 7.78
N GLU A 49 6.22 8.38 8.91
CA GLU A 49 6.34 9.65 9.65
C GLU A 49 6.90 10.77 8.77
N GLN A 50 7.84 10.44 7.87
CA GLN A 50 8.46 11.40 6.96
C GLN A 50 7.61 11.72 5.73
N THR A 51 6.76 10.80 5.26
CA THR A 51 6.03 10.94 3.99
C THR A 51 4.55 11.27 4.14
N LYS A 52 3.90 10.86 5.25
CA LYS A 52 2.45 11.04 5.47
C LYS A 52 2.01 12.49 5.42
N CYS A 53 2.80 13.40 5.99
CA CYS A 53 2.49 14.83 6.01
C CYS A 53 3.50 15.65 5.19
N ALA A 54 4.24 15.01 4.28
CA ALA A 54 5.21 15.69 3.44
C ALA A 54 4.51 16.63 2.46
N SER A 55 5.01 17.87 2.38
CA SER A 55 4.66 18.75 1.27
C SER A 55 5.22 18.22 -0.06
N PRO A 56 4.69 18.67 -1.21
CA PRO A 56 5.24 18.35 -2.53
C PRO A 56 6.77 18.53 -2.65
N GLN A 57 7.32 19.62 -2.12
CA GLN A 57 8.77 19.86 -2.17
C GLN A 57 9.53 18.94 -1.19
N ARG A 58 8.91 18.61 -0.05
CA ARG A 58 9.53 17.71 0.93
C ARG A 58 9.65 16.29 0.38
N ILE A 59 8.64 15.76 -0.31
CA ILE A 59 8.72 14.38 -0.85
C ILE A 59 9.85 14.24 -1.87
N VAL A 60 10.06 15.26 -2.70
CA VAL A 60 11.15 15.29 -3.68
C VAL A 60 12.51 15.36 -2.96
N LYS A 61 12.64 16.25 -1.98
CA LYS A 61 13.87 16.40 -1.18
C LYS A 61 14.26 15.13 -0.41
N LEU A 62 13.28 14.36 0.08
CA LEU A 62 13.54 13.06 0.72
C LEU A 62 14.24 12.09 -0.24
N LEU A 63 13.95 12.14 -1.54
CA LEU A 63 14.61 11.28 -2.53
C LEU A 63 16.04 11.73 -2.88
N GLU A 64 16.45 12.93 -2.49
CA GLU A 64 17.85 13.34 -2.57
C GLU A 64 18.67 12.76 -1.41
N ASP A 65 18.03 12.57 -0.26
CA ASP A 65 18.65 12.04 0.96
C ASP A 65 18.94 10.53 0.85
N ARG A 66 20.24 10.19 0.93
CA ARG A 66 20.69 8.79 0.94
C ARG A 66 20.21 8.03 2.18
N GLY A 67 20.10 8.70 3.33
CA GLY A 67 19.59 8.12 4.57
C GLY A 67 18.15 7.67 4.42
N PHE A 68 17.29 8.54 3.91
CA PHE A 68 15.90 8.22 3.60
C PHE A 68 15.78 7.04 2.61
N LEU A 69 16.58 7.04 1.53
CA LEU A 69 16.56 5.96 0.56
C LEU A 69 17.03 4.62 1.14
N ASN A 70 18.03 4.63 2.04
CA ASN A 70 18.48 3.43 2.73
C ASN A 70 17.35 2.83 3.59
N ILE A 71 16.65 3.66 4.38
CA ILE A 71 15.55 3.16 5.20
C ILE A 71 14.38 2.71 4.35
N LEU A 72 14.00 3.45 3.29
CA LEU A 72 12.98 3.03 2.34
C LEU A 72 13.29 1.66 1.71
N TYR A 73 14.54 1.45 1.28
CA TYR A 73 14.99 0.18 0.73
C TYR A 73 14.89 -0.94 1.78
N ALA A 74 15.36 -0.69 3.00
CA ALA A 74 15.26 -1.63 4.12
C ALA A 74 13.81 -1.96 4.51
N SER A 75 12.91 -0.98 4.51
CA SER A 75 11.47 -1.18 4.75
C SER A 75 10.85 -2.09 3.70
N LEU A 76 11.20 -1.91 2.43
CA LEU A 76 10.72 -2.78 1.36
C LEU A 76 11.25 -4.21 1.51
N VAL A 77 12.52 -4.38 1.88
CA VAL A 77 13.11 -5.70 2.16
C VAL A 77 12.40 -6.38 3.35
N SER A 78 12.20 -5.66 4.45
CA SER A 78 11.51 -6.20 5.64
C SER A 78 10.05 -6.55 5.34
N TRP A 79 9.41 -5.84 4.41
CA TRP A 79 8.06 -6.12 3.88
C TRP A 79 8.02 -7.21 2.81
N GLY A 80 9.11 -7.97 2.65
CA GLY A 80 9.16 -9.19 1.86
C GLY A 80 9.51 -9.00 0.39
N MET A 81 9.98 -7.82 -0.04
CA MET A 81 10.78 -7.78 -1.26
C MET A 81 12.04 -8.61 -0.98
N HIS A 82 12.32 -9.66 -1.75
CA HIS A 82 13.29 -10.73 -1.45
C HIS A 82 12.82 -11.85 -0.52
N ASN A 83 11.52 -12.02 -0.25
CA ASN A 83 11.05 -13.14 0.56
C ASN A 83 11.37 -14.51 -0.11
N PHE A 84 12.31 -15.23 0.50
CA PHE A 84 12.77 -16.55 0.05
C PHE A 84 11.75 -17.68 0.31
N ARG A 85 10.70 -17.45 1.13
CA ARG A 85 9.66 -18.45 1.43
C ARG A 85 8.89 -18.90 0.19
N PHE A 86 8.86 -18.09 -0.86
CA PHE A 86 8.31 -18.45 -2.17
C PHE A 86 9.33 -19.10 -3.11
N GLN A 87 10.35 -19.80 -2.59
CA GLN A 87 11.38 -20.49 -3.39
C GLN A 87 11.97 -19.59 -4.50
N ASN A 88 12.33 -18.34 -4.17
CA ASN A 88 12.84 -17.32 -5.11
C ASN A 88 11.83 -16.74 -6.15
N LYS A 89 10.52 -16.93 -5.99
CA LYS A 89 9.47 -16.42 -6.91
C LYS A 89 8.83 -15.09 -6.48
N GLY A 90 9.27 -14.50 -5.36
CA GLY A 90 8.77 -13.20 -4.88
C GLY A 90 9.39 -11.99 -5.62
N PRO A 91 8.80 -10.79 -5.49
CA PRO A 91 9.37 -9.57 -6.05
C PRO A 91 10.76 -9.32 -5.48
N LYS A 92 11.68 -8.82 -6.31
CA LYS A 92 13.04 -8.43 -5.92
C LYS A 92 13.28 -6.99 -6.29
N LEU A 93 13.90 -6.23 -5.38
CA LEU A 93 14.37 -4.89 -5.70
C LEU A 93 15.58 -4.99 -6.61
N LYS A 94 15.76 -3.96 -7.45
CA LYS A 94 17.04 -3.73 -8.12
C LYS A 94 18.15 -3.46 -7.09
N PRO A 95 19.44 -3.58 -7.48
CA PRO A 95 20.53 -3.08 -6.67
C PRO A 95 20.27 -1.64 -6.21
N PHE A 96 20.74 -1.30 -5.02
CA PHE A 96 20.42 -0.03 -4.36
C PHE A 96 20.64 1.19 -5.26
N GLU A 97 21.78 1.28 -5.94
CA GLU A 97 22.11 2.43 -6.80
C GLU A 97 21.14 2.56 -7.99
N GLU A 98 20.74 1.44 -8.61
CA GLU A 98 19.74 1.45 -9.69
C GLU A 98 18.34 1.81 -9.17
N PHE A 99 17.97 1.30 -7.99
CA PHE A 99 16.73 1.66 -7.31
C PHE A 99 16.66 3.17 -7.04
N SER A 100 17.71 3.72 -6.43
CA SER A 100 17.80 5.15 -6.12
C SER A 100 17.80 6.01 -7.38
N ALA A 101 18.54 5.61 -8.42
CA ALA A 101 18.56 6.32 -9.69
C ALA A 101 17.18 6.35 -10.37
N ASN A 102 16.41 5.26 -10.29
CA ASN A 102 15.05 5.21 -10.84
C ASN A 102 14.10 6.20 -10.15
N LEU A 103 14.19 6.32 -8.82
CA LEU A 103 13.35 7.24 -8.04
C LEU A 103 13.69 8.71 -8.29
N ARG A 104 14.91 9.02 -8.71
CA ARG A 104 15.39 10.39 -8.97
C ARG A 104 15.19 10.85 -10.41
N THR A 105 14.52 10.07 -11.25
CA THR A 105 14.25 10.52 -12.63
C THR A 105 13.29 11.71 -12.62
N PRO A 106 13.48 12.72 -13.50
CA PRO A 106 12.61 13.91 -13.51
C PRO A 106 11.12 13.61 -13.64
N LYS A 107 10.76 12.54 -14.37
CA LYS A 107 9.37 12.09 -14.52
C LYS A 107 8.80 11.58 -13.21
N VAL A 108 9.57 10.79 -12.45
CA VAL A 108 9.14 10.26 -11.15
C VAL A 108 9.03 11.39 -10.14
N LEU A 109 10.04 12.26 -10.05
CA LEU A 109 10.03 13.39 -9.11
C LEU A 109 8.84 14.34 -9.35
N LYS A 110 8.59 14.70 -10.61
CA LYS A 110 7.44 15.55 -10.98
C LYS A 110 6.11 14.91 -10.59
N SER A 111 5.92 13.62 -10.89
CA SER A 111 4.67 12.95 -10.51
C SER A 111 4.52 12.78 -9.00
N LEU A 112 5.61 12.59 -8.25
CA LEU A 112 5.53 12.55 -6.79
C LEU A 112 5.20 13.91 -6.19
N GLU A 113 5.77 14.99 -6.73
CA GLU A 113 5.43 16.36 -6.35
C GLU A 113 3.94 16.65 -6.58
N GLU A 114 3.41 16.27 -7.76
CA GLU A 114 1.98 16.43 -8.10
C GLU A 114 1.04 15.59 -7.21
N LEU A 115 1.50 14.46 -6.68
CA LEU A 115 0.67 13.53 -5.91
C LEU A 115 0.77 13.70 -4.39
N ALA A 116 1.82 14.35 -3.90
CA ALA A 116 2.01 14.56 -2.47
C ALA A 116 0.92 15.47 -1.90
N GLY A 117 0.40 15.10 -0.73
CA GLY A 117 -0.71 15.78 -0.08
C GLY A 117 -2.09 15.25 -0.47
N HIS A 118 -2.21 14.50 -1.57
CA HIS A 118 -3.48 13.84 -1.91
C HIS A 118 -3.76 12.62 -1.04
N SER A 119 -5.05 12.39 -0.83
CA SER A 119 -5.61 11.26 -0.12
C SER A 119 -6.31 10.28 -1.06
N VAL A 120 -6.60 9.07 -0.58
CA VAL A 120 -7.31 8.03 -1.33
C VAL A 120 -8.72 8.46 -1.76
N GLU A 121 -9.36 9.40 -1.06
CA GLU A 121 -10.66 9.98 -1.43
C GLU A 121 -10.61 10.79 -2.74
N GLU A 122 -9.43 11.34 -3.05
CA GLU A 122 -9.12 12.15 -4.23
C GLU A 122 -8.50 11.32 -5.35
N PHE A 123 -8.41 9.99 -5.18
CA PHE A 123 -7.71 9.12 -6.14
C PHE A 123 -8.20 9.27 -7.57
N MET A 124 -9.52 9.43 -7.77
CA MET A 124 -10.11 9.61 -9.10
C MET A 124 -9.64 10.90 -9.78
N ASP A 125 -9.37 11.96 -9.01
CA ASP A 125 -8.91 13.24 -9.52
C ASP A 125 -7.45 13.19 -9.99
N VAL A 126 -6.65 12.31 -9.37
CA VAL A 126 -5.21 12.18 -9.64
C VAL A 126 -4.82 10.88 -10.37
N GLU A 127 -5.80 10.06 -10.75
CA GLU A 127 -5.60 8.74 -11.33
C GLU A 127 -4.66 8.74 -12.54
N THR A 128 -4.79 9.76 -13.39
CA THR A 128 -3.95 9.90 -14.59
C THR A 128 -2.47 10.07 -14.21
N THR A 129 -2.18 10.86 -13.17
CA THR A 129 -0.81 11.06 -12.67
C THR A 129 -0.31 9.82 -11.95
N VAL A 130 -1.13 9.15 -11.16
CA VAL A 130 -0.80 7.85 -10.55
C VAL A 130 -0.45 6.82 -11.63
N THR A 131 -1.24 6.73 -12.69
CA THR A 131 -1.02 5.81 -13.81
C THR A 131 0.33 6.08 -14.51
N LYS A 132 0.64 7.36 -14.74
CA LYS A 132 1.94 7.78 -15.32
C LYS A 132 3.11 7.40 -14.42
N LEU A 133 3.02 7.72 -13.12
CA LEU A 133 4.04 7.38 -12.14
C LEU A 133 4.27 5.87 -12.09
N TYR A 134 3.20 5.09 -11.97
CA TYR A 134 3.26 3.63 -11.92
C TYR A 134 4.00 3.03 -13.12
N ARG A 135 3.75 3.57 -14.32
CA ARG A 135 4.42 3.13 -15.56
C ARG A 135 5.89 3.54 -15.62
N CYS A 136 6.26 4.68 -15.04
CA CYS A 136 7.64 5.16 -15.00
C CYS A 136 8.50 4.42 -13.95
N LEU A 137 7.87 3.93 -12.88
CA LEU A 137 8.57 3.24 -11.81
C LEU A 137 9.03 1.85 -12.25
N GLU A 138 10.35 1.64 -12.21
CA GLU A 138 10.97 0.34 -12.40
C GLU A 138 11.92 -0.03 -11.25
N PRO A 139 11.47 0.03 -9.98
CA PRO A 139 12.29 -0.29 -8.81
C PRO A 139 12.57 -1.80 -8.66
N LEU A 140 11.84 -2.64 -9.40
CA LEU A 140 11.92 -4.10 -9.33
C LEU A 140 12.76 -4.67 -10.45
N ASP A 141 13.47 -5.76 -10.14
CA ASP A 141 14.14 -6.60 -11.10
C ASP A 141 13.10 -7.45 -11.88
N PRO A 142 12.91 -7.20 -13.19
CA PRO A 142 11.92 -7.90 -14.01
C PRO A 142 12.32 -9.36 -14.33
N ILE A 143 13.57 -9.78 -14.07
CA ILE A 143 14.10 -11.08 -14.49
C ILE A 143 13.31 -12.23 -13.85
N ARG A 144 12.73 -12.04 -12.66
CA ARG A 144 12.08 -13.14 -11.91
C ARG A 144 10.58 -12.99 -11.71
N THR A 145 10.06 -11.77 -11.64
CA THR A 145 8.61 -11.52 -11.55
C THR A 145 8.17 -10.64 -12.71
N LYS A 146 7.45 -11.23 -13.66
CA LYS A 146 6.87 -10.47 -14.79
C LYS A 146 5.80 -9.48 -14.32
N THR A 147 5.17 -9.74 -13.17
CA THR A 147 4.23 -8.83 -12.52
C THR A 147 4.94 -8.04 -11.42
N LYS A 148 4.73 -6.72 -11.41
CA LYS A 148 5.39 -5.75 -10.53
C LYS A 148 4.42 -5.12 -9.50
N ILE A 149 3.14 -5.52 -9.47
CA ILE A 149 2.12 -4.84 -8.65
C ILE A 149 2.37 -4.82 -7.16
N VAL A 150 2.75 -5.94 -6.57
CA VAL A 150 3.06 -5.99 -5.14
C VAL A 150 4.26 -5.11 -4.81
N GLY A 151 5.28 -5.14 -5.66
CA GLY A 151 6.45 -4.27 -5.56
C GLY A 151 6.13 -2.79 -5.60
N ARG A 152 5.47 -2.38 -6.70
CA ARG A 152 5.15 -0.99 -7.00
C ARG A 152 4.15 -0.41 -6.01
N SER A 153 3.10 -1.16 -5.64
CA SER A 153 2.10 -0.67 -4.67
C SER A 153 2.70 -0.44 -3.29
N LYS A 154 3.58 -1.34 -2.80
CA LYS A 154 4.28 -1.15 -1.52
C LYS A 154 5.20 0.06 -1.56
N LEU A 155 6.03 0.20 -2.61
CA LEU A 155 6.86 1.39 -2.79
C LEU A 155 6.02 2.67 -2.82
N LEU A 156 4.96 2.68 -3.63
CA LEU A 156 4.07 3.83 -3.75
C LEU A 156 3.35 4.14 -2.45
N HIS A 157 2.98 3.13 -1.66
CA HIS A 157 2.43 3.33 -0.32
C HIS A 157 3.45 4.03 0.59
N PHE A 158 4.72 3.62 0.60
CA PHE A 158 5.73 4.32 1.40
C PHE A 158 5.93 5.78 0.99
N LEU A 159 5.84 6.09 -0.30
CA LEU A 159 6.02 7.46 -0.81
C LEU A 159 4.75 8.32 -0.71
N LEU A 160 3.57 7.72 -0.82
CA LEU A 160 2.27 8.37 -0.88
C LEU A 160 1.26 7.63 0.03
N PRO A 161 1.51 7.55 1.35
CA PRO A 161 0.82 6.61 2.24
C PRO A 161 -0.66 6.93 2.45
N ASN A 162 -1.08 8.18 2.23
CA ASN A 162 -2.49 8.58 2.29
C ASN A 162 -3.26 8.28 1.01
N LEU A 163 -2.58 8.10 -0.12
CA LEU A 163 -3.20 7.93 -1.44
C LEU A 163 -3.23 6.46 -1.89
N ILE A 164 -2.15 5.73 -1.64
CA ILE A 164 -1.96 4.38 -2.20
C ILE A 164 -2.02 3.33 -1.10
N MET A 165 -2.86 2.32 -1.30
CA MET A 165 -2.90 1.12 -0.47
C MET A 165 -1.82 0.15 -0.93
N PRO A 166 -1.03 -0.44 -0.01
CA PRO A 166 -0.10 -1.49 -0.39
C PRO A 166 -0.88 -2.74 -0.83
N VAL A 167 -0.37 -3.46 -1.84
CA VAL A 167 -0.95 -4.74 -2.28
C VAL A 167 -0.02 -5.87 -1.84
N ASP A 168 -0.57 -6.86 -1.16
CA ASP A 168 0.14 -8.07 -0.75
C ASP A 168 -0.32 -9.31 -1.53
N TRP A 169 0.62 -10.20 -1.85
CA TRP A 169 0.35 -11.45 -2.57
C TRP A 169 -0.50 -12.45 -1.78
N THR A 170 -0.33 -12.50 -0.45
CA THR A 170 -0.94 -13.53 0.40
C THR A 170 -2.35 -13.14 0.80
N HIS A 171 -2.60 -11.85 0.99
CA HIS A 171 -3.86 -11.36 1.55
C HIS A 171 -4.64 -10.54 0.52
N THR A 172 -4.13 -9.38 0.08
CA THR A 172 -4.86 -8.48 -0.84
C THR A 172 -5.21 -9.16 -2.16
N MET A 173 -4.25 -9.87 -2.76
CA MET A 173 -4.44 -10.53 -4.04
C MET A 173 -5.49 -11.66 -3.97
N VAL A 174 -5.49 -12.39 -2.85
CA VAL A 174 -6.44 -13.48 -2.60
C VAL A 174 -7.83 -12.92 -2.30
N HIS A 175 -7.92 -11.98 -1.36
CA HIS A 175 -9.17 -11.39 -0.91
C HIS A 175 -10.01 -10.81 -2.05
N PHE A 176 -9.38 -10.03 -2.94
CA PHE A 176 -10.07 -9.43 -4.07
C PHE A 176 -10.19 -10.30 -5.31
N HIS A 177 -9.62 -11.51 -5.30
CA HIS A 177 -9.54 -12.36 -6.49
C HIS A 177 -8.94 -11.61 -7.71
N PHE A 178 -8.11 -10.60 -7.45
CA PHE A 178 -6.75 -10.67 -7.91
C PHE A 178 -6.56 -10.88 -9.41
N GLY A 179 -6.06 -12.09 -9.73
CA GLY A 179 -5.92 -12.69 -11.06
C GLY A 179 -4.93 -12.01 -12.01
N VAL A 180 -3.94 -11.26 -11.52
CA VAL A 180 -3.16 -10.31 -12.34
C VAL A 180 -2.25 -10.98 -13.37
N THR A 181 -2.07 -10.31 -14.51
CA THR A 181 -1.06 -10.62 -15.53
C THR A 181 -0.27 -9.35 -15.84
N PRO A 182 0.92 -9.43 -16.45
CA PRO A 182 1.67 -8.24 -16.83
C PRO A 182 0.88 -7.27 -17.74
N LYS A 183 -0.08 -7.79 -18.52
CA LYS A 183 -0.87 -7.01 -19.47
C LYS A 183 -1.96 -6.15 -18.81
N ASN A 184 -2.52 -6.58 -17.68
CA ASN A 184 -3.64 -5.91 -17.02
C ASN A 184 -3.28 -5.37 -15.61
N GLU A 185 -2.00 -5.41 -15.26
CA GLU A 185 -1.52 -5.01 -13.95
C GLU A 185 -1.89 -3.58 -13.57
N VAL A 186 -1.56 -2.63 -14.44
CA VAL A 186 -1.84 -1.20 -14.22
C VAL A 186 -3.34 -0.99 -14.11
N GLU A 187 -4.10 -1.54 -15.04
CA GLU A 187 -5.57 -1.42 -15.07
C GLU A 187 -6.18 -1.89 -13.74
N ARG A 188 -5.75 -3.04 -13.22
CA ARG A 188 -6.30 -3.56 -11.96
C ARG A 188 -5.84 -2.78 -10.75
N PHE A 189 -4.58 -2.34 -10.72
CA PHE A 189 -4.09 -1.46 -9.67
C PHE A 189 -4.96 -0.20 -9.57
N ILE A 190 -5.25 0.43 -10.71
CA ILE A 190 -6.09 1.63 -10.79
C ILE A 190 -7.54 1.32 -10.35
N LYS A 191 -8.15 0.25 -10.86
CA LYS A 191 -9.51 -0.13 -10.50
C LYS A 191 -9.70 -0.39 -9.00
N VAL A 192 -8.75 -1.10 -8.37
CA VAL A 192 -8.82 -1.30 -6.92
C VAL A 192 -8.85 0.03 -6.19
N HIS A 193 -7.98 0.98 -6.57
CA HIS A 193 -7.94 2.28 -5.90
C HIS A 193 -9.14 3.18 -6.20
N ARG A 194 -9.78 3.08 -7.37
CA ARG A 194 -11.09 3.72 -7.61
C ARG A 194 -12.16 3.23 -6.63
N VAL A 195 -12.30 1.91 -6.52
CA VAL A 195 -13.28 1.29 -5.63
C VAL A 195 -12.96 1.61 -4.16
N LEU A 196 -11.68 1.66 -3.79
CA LEU A 196 -11.25 2.13 -2.47
C LEU A 196 -11.64 3.59 -2.23
N SER A 197 -11.42 4.47 -3.21
CA SER A 197 -11.78 5.88 -3.16
C SER A 197 -13.28 6.08 -2.91
N GLU A 198 -14.13 5.29 -3.56
CA GLU A 198 -15.57 5.30 -3.34
C GLU A 198 -15.94 4.75 -1.95
N PHE A 199 -15.29 3.67 -1.51
CA PHE A 199 -15.53 3.04 -0.22
C PHE A 199 -15.23 3.99 0.95
N VAL A 200 -14.11 4.72 0.89
CA VAL A 200 -13.70 5.65 1.96
C VAL A 200 -14.58 6.89 2.04
N ARG A 201 -15.38 7.21 1.01
CA ARG A 201 -16.35 8.32 1.04
C ARG A 201 -17.57 8.02 1.92
N ASN A 202 -17.74 6.78 2.36
CA ASN A 202 -18.72 6.46 3.40
C ASN A 202 -18.27 7.06 4.74
N GLU A 203 -19.01 8.06 5.22
CA GLU A 203 -18.68 8.83 6.42
C GLU A 203 -18.43 7.95 7.66
N GLU A 204 -19.32 6.98 7.92
CA GLU A 204 -19.21 6.12 9.10
C GLU A 204 -17.95 5.26 9.05
N CYS A 205 -17.68 4.63 7.90
CA CYS A 205 -16.47 3.84 7.71
C CYS A 205 -15.22 4.71 7.85
N ARG A 206 -15.24 5.92 7.26
CA ARG A 206 -14.12 6.86 7.33
C ARG A 206 -13.79 7.27 8.75
N GLN A 207 -14.78 7.71 9.52
CA GLN A 207 -14.59 8.16 10.90
C GLN A 207 -13.96 7.08 11.78
N LYS A 208 -14.40 5.83 11.61
CA LYS A 208 -13.84 4.68 12.35
C LYS A 208 -12.40 4.36 11.92
N MET A 209 -12.10 4.45 10.62
CA MET A 209 -10.73 4.27 10.13
C MET A 209 -9.80 5.39 10.61
N GLU A 210 -10.27 6.64 10.65
CA GLU A 210 -9.53 7.76 11.24
C GLU A 210 -9.29 7.56 12.74
N GLU A 211 -10.27 7.05 13.47
CA GLU A 211 -10.12 6.76 14.89
C GLU A 211 -9.08 5.65 15.13
N LEU A 212 -9.09 4.58 14.32
CA LEU A 212 -8.02 3.57 14.32
C LEU A 212 -6.65 4.20 14.09
N VAL A 213 -6.54 5.14 13.14
CA VAL A 213 -5.30 5.86 12.88
C VAL A 213 -4.85 6.65 14.10
N ARG A 214 -5.74 7.46 14.69
CA ARG A 214 -5.43 8.27 15.89
C ARG A 214 -4.99 7.42 17.08
N ILE A 215 -5.55 6.23 17.25
CA ILE A 215 -5.17 5.30 18.32
C ILE A 215 -3.78 4.73 18.05
N ASP A 216 -3.53 4.21 16.85
CA ASP A 216 -2.27 3.56 16.51
C ASP A 216 -1.10 4.55 16.42
N GLU A 217 -1.32 5.80 16.00
CA GLU A 217 -0.32 6.87 16.09
C GLU A 217 0.21 7.04 17.53
N LYS A 218 -0.68 7.03 18.53
CA LYS A 218 -0.29 7.21 19.94
C LYS A 218 0.50 6.05 20.51
N ILE A 219 0.31 4.84 19.99
CA ILE A 219 0.92 3.61 20.53
C ILE A 219 2.01 3.03 19.63
N GLY A 220 2.32 3.69 18.51
CA GLY A 220 3.25 3.17 17.49
C GLY A 220 2.74 1.88 16.83
N GLY A 221 1.46 1.84 16.48
CA GLY A 221 0.78 0.70 15.85
C GLY A 221 0.83 0.71 14.32
N TRP A 222 0.22 -0.28 13.67
CA TRP A 222 0.28 -0.44 12.22
C TRP A 222 -0.65 0.50 11.43
N ASN A 223 -1.73 0.99 12.02
CA ASN A 223 -2.71 1.83 11.33
C ASN A 223 -2.24 3.28 11.29
N GLN A 224 -1.37 3.63 10.34
CA GLN A 224 -0.86 5.00 10.23
C GLN A 224 -1.61 5.85 9.19
N THR A 225 -2.30 5.24 8.22
CA THR A 225 -3.11 5.94 7.21
C THR A 225 -4.33 5.12 6.84
N ILE A 226 -5.38 5.75 6.31
CA ILE A 226 -6.60 5.06 5.87
C ILE A 226 -6.29 3.91 4.88
N PRO A 227 -5.45 4.09 3.84
CA PRO A 227 -5.05 2.97 3.00
C PRO A 227 -4.42 1.81 3.78
N LYS A 228 -3.58 2.09 4.79
CA LYS A 228 -3.00 1.02 5.62
C LYS A 228 -4.03 0.35 6.51
N VAL A 229 -5.03 1.07 7.01
CA VAL A 229 -6.16 0.46 7.77
C VAL A 229 -6.87 -0.59 6.91
N ILE A 230 -7.19 -0.26 5.66
CA ILE A 230 -7.86 -1.19 4.76
C ILE A 230 -6.99 -2.44 4.51
N ASP A 231 -5.70 -2.27 4.22
CA ASP A 231 -4.76 -3.39 4.07
C ASP A 231 -4.71 -4.27 5.33
N ASN A 232 -4.61 -3.65 6.51
CA ASN A 232 -4.59 -4.37 7.79
C ASN A 232 -5.89 -5.14 8.06
N LEU A 233 -7.04 -4.55 7.71
CA LEU A 233 -8.34 -5.21 7.80
C LEU A 233 -8.43 -6.41 6.87
N ILE A 234 -7.86 -6.33 5.66
CA ILE A 234 -7.78 -7.48 4.74
C ILE A 234 -6.92 -8.59 5.36
N ILE A 235 -5.74 -8.26 5.88
CA ILE A 235 -4.86 -9.25 6.54
C ILE A 235 -5.59 -9.89 7.73
N TYR A 236 -6.24 -9.08 8.55
CA TYR A 236 -7.04 -9.55 9.68
C TYR A 236 -8.19 -10.47 9.24
N TYR A 237 -8.95 -10.09 8.21
CA TYR A 237 -10.01 -10.91 7.63
C TYR A 237 -9.49 -12.27 7.17
N CYS A 238 -8.42 -12.29 6.36
CA CYS A 238 -7.84 -13.51 5.83
C CYS A 238 -7.30 -14.44 6.93
N LYS A 239 -6.66 -13.88 7.97
CA LYS A 239 -6.15 -14.67 9.10
C LYS A 239 -7.25 -15.21 10.01
N LYS A 240 -8.40 -14.53 10.11
CA LYS A 240 -9.58 -15.01 10.85
C LYS A 240 -10.35 -16.08 10.06
N HIS A 241 -10.21 -16.11 8.74
CA HIS A 241 -10.94 -17.01 7.84
C HIS A 241 -9.98 -17.87 7.00
N GLN A 242 -8.96 -18.47 7.62
CA GLN A 242 -7.89 -19.21 6.92
C GLN A 242 -8.38 -20.30 5.95
N ASP A 243 -9.61 -20.80 6.10
CA ASP A 243 -10.24 -21.78 5.20
C ASP A 243 -10.86 -21.15 3.93
N LYS A 244 -11.10 -19.83 3.89
CA LYS A 244 -11.74 -19.11 2.77
C LYS A 244 -10.77 -18.30 1.90
N CYS A 245 -9.49 -18.28 2.26
CA CYS A 245 -8.44 -17.52 1.58
C CYS A 245 -7.26 -18.42 1.15
N ARG A 246 -7.52 -19.70 0.88
CA ARG A 246 -6.58 -20.63 0.25
C ARG A 246 -7.15 -21.15 -1.06
#